data_AF-A0ABD0R4Z1-F1
#
_entry.id   AF-A0ABD0R4Z1-F1
#
_cell.length_a   1.000
_cell.length_b   1.000
_cell.length_c   1.000
_cell.angle_alpha   90.00
_cell.angle_beta   90.00
_cell.angle_gamma   90.00
#
_symmetry.space_group_name_H-M   'P 1'
#
loop_
_entity.id
_entity.type
_entity.pdbx_description
1 polymer ?
#
loop_
_entity_poly.entity_id
_entity_poly.type
_entity_poly.pdbx_seq_one_letter_code
_entity_poly.pdbx_strand_id
1 'polypeptide(L)' 'PVKTPSSETSPVSSTRQHRDSDRYCQLCNAWFNNPGMAQQHYDGKKHKKNAARADLLEQLGKTLDMGEMK' A
#
# COMPACT_ATOMS: atom_id res chain seq x y z
N PRO A 1 7.99 -23.71 -37.56
CA PRO A 1 8.81 -23.70 -36.31
C PRO A 1 8.03 -23.03 -35.18
N VAL A 2 7.22 -23.83 -34.48
CA VAL A 2 6.47 -23.39 -33.29
C VAL A 2 7.36 -23.62 -32.07
N LYS A 3 7.61 -22.57 -31.28
CA LYS A 3 8.28 -22.71 -29.99
C LYS A 3 7.35 -22.14 -28.93
N THR A 4 6.44 -23.01 -28.50
CA THR A 4 5.81 -22.94 -27.19
C THR A 4 6.90 -23.09 -26.11
N PRO A 5 6.66 -22.50 -24.94
CA PRO A 5 6.95 -23.20 -23.71
C PRO A 5 5.65 -23.40 -22.92
N SER A 6 5.31 -24.66 -22.72
CA SER A 6 4.31 -25.13 -21.76
C SER A 6 5.05 -25.63 -20.52
N SER A 7 4.38 -25.51 -19.37
CA SER A 7 4.70 -26.12 -18.07
C SER A 7 5.86 -25.46 -17.32
N GLU A 8 5.74 -25.08 -16.04
CA GLU A 8 5.21 -25.91 -14.96
C GLU A 8 4.78 -25.03 -13.79
N THR A 9 3.59 -25.31 -13.27
CA THR A 9 3.09 -24.79 -12.01
C THR A 9 3.71 -25.65 -10.91
N SER A 10 4.51 -25.05 -10.03
CA SER A 10 5.04 -25.71 -8.82
C SER A 10 4.86 -24.79 -7.59
N PRO A 11 4.63 -25.34 -6.39
CA PRO A 11 3.49 -24.95 -5.56
C PRO A 11 3.87 -24.05 -4.39
N VAL A 12 3.11 -22.97 -4.15
CA VAL A 12 2.91 -22.49 -2.77
C VAL A 12 1.47 -22.02 -2.59
N SER A 13 0.65 -23.00 -2.28
CA SER A 13 -0.59 -22.86 -1.54
C SER A 13 -0.39 -21.93 -0.33
N SER A 14 -1.37 -21.06 -0.04
CA SER A 14 -1.56 -20.34 1.24
C SER A 14 -1.01 -18.92 1.45
N THR A 15 -0.38 -18.23 0.50
CA THR A 15 0.03 -16.80 0.72
C THR A 15 -0.74 -15.76 -0.09
N ARG A 16 -1.67 -16.16 -0.97
CA ARG A 16 -2.38 -15.22 -1.86
C ARG A 16 -3.18 -14.16 -1.10
N GLN A 17 -3.70 -14.49 0.08
CA GLN A 17 -4.48 -13.58 0.93
C GLN A 17 -3.63 -12.52 1.65
N HIS A 18 -2.31 -12.70 1.74
CA HIS A 18 -1.40 -11.74 2.41
C HIS A 18 -0.76 -10.73 1.43
N ARG A 19 -0.99 -10.90 0.12
CA ARG A 19 -0.40 -10.03 -0.92
C ARG A 19 -1.33 -8.94 -1.43
N ASP A 20 -2.59 -8.94 -1.00
CA ASP A 20 -3.57 -7.92 -1.40
C ASP A 20 -3.55 -6.71 -0.47
N SER A 21 -3.10 -6.87 0.78
CA SER A 21 -2.89 -5.75 1.72
C SER A 21 -1.89 -4.72 1.19
N ASP A 22 -0.91 -5.14 0.39
CA ASP A 22 0.10 -4.25 -0.22
C ASP A 22 -0.35 -3.62 -1.55
N ARG A 23 -1.59 -3.83 -1.99
CA ARG A 23 -2.10 -3.30 -3.28
C ARG A 23 -2.98 -2.07 -3.15
N TYR A 24 -3.23 -1.62 -1.93
CA TYR A 24 -4.04 -0.44 -1.69
C TYR A 24 -3.34 0.54 -0.78
N CYS A 25 -3.27 1.79 -1.22
CA CYS A 25 -2.79 2.88 -0.40
C CYS A 25 -4.00 3.68 0.13
N GLN A 26 -4.29 3.51 1.42
CA GLN A 26 -5.34 4.26 2.12
C GLN A 26 -5.07 5.76 2.11
N LEU A 27 -3.81 6.17 2.33
CA LEU A 27 -3.43 7.58 2.36
C LEU A 27 -3.74 8.30 1.04
N CYS A 28 -3.60 7.61 -0.09
CA CYS A 28 -3.81 8.16 -1.42
C CYS A 28 -5.10 7.69 -2.08
N ASN A 29 -5.94 6.90 -1.38
CA ASN A 29 -7.10 6.19 -1.93
C ASN A 29 -6.82 5.53 -3.30
N ALA A 30 -5.67 4.86 -3.43
CA ALA A 30 -5.20 4.34 -4.72
C ALA A 30 -5.09 2.80 -4.71
N TRP A 31 -5.62 2.16 -5.75
CA TRP A 31 -5.57 0.71 -5.95
C TRP A 31 -4.57 0.33 -7.06
N PHE A 32 -3.82 -0.75 -6.85
CA PHE A 32 -2.80 -1.23 -7.78
C PHE A 32 -3.06 -2.66 -8.24
N ASN A 33 -2.85 -2.91 -9.54
CA ASN A 33 -3.06 -4.24 -10.13
C ASN A 33 -1.88 -5.20 -9.90
N ASN A 34 -0.70 -4.69 -9.56
CA ASN A 34 0.50 -5.48 -9.32
C ASN A 34 1.32 -4.90 -8.16
N PRO A 35 1.89 -5.73 -7.27
CA PRO A 35 2.71 -5.28 -6.12
C PRO A 35 3.89 -4.38 -6.52
N GLY A 36 4.52 -4.59 -7.68
CA GLY A 36 5.62 -3.73 -8.13
C GLY A 36 5.19 -2.27 -8.39
N MET A 37 3.96 -2.07 -8.86
CA MET A 37 3.40 -0.71 -9.03
C MET A 37 3.08 -0.07 -7.68
N ALA A 38 2.56 -0.86 -6.73
CA ALA A 38 2.31 -0.39 -5.38
C ALA A 38 3.62 0.00 -4.67
N GLN A 39 4.66 -0.81 -4.81
CA GLN A 39 5.98 -0.51 -4.24
C GLN A 39 6.53 0.82 -4.79
N GLN A 40 6.50 1.01 -6.12
CA GLN A 40 6.93 2.29 -6.72
C GLN A 40 6.09 3.47 -6.22
N HIS A 41 4.79 3.27 -5.97
CA HIS A 41 3.94 4.29 -5.37
C HIS A 41 4.39 4.66 -3.96
N TYR A 42 4.63 3.69 -3.07
CA TYR A 42 5.06 3.94 -1.69
C TYR A 42 6.42 4.67 -1.64
N ASP A 43 7.34 4.34 -2.54
CA ASP A 43 8.63 5.03 -2.67
C ASP A 43 8.54 6.42 -3.33
N GLY A 44 7.41 6.74 -3.94
CA GLY A 44 7.19 7.93 -4.75
C GLY A 44 7.10 9.24 -3.95
N LYS A 45 7.56 10.35 -4.56
CA LYS A 45 7.54 11.70 -3.94
C LYS A 45 6.14 12.16 -3.54
N LYS A 46 5.12 11.82 -4.34
CA LYS A 46 3.72 12.18 -4.06
C LYS A 46 3.21 11.51 -2.79
N HIS A 47 3.49 10.21 -2.63
CA HIS A 47 3.11 9.45 -1.45
C HIS A 47 3.79 10.02 -0.20
N LYS A 48 5.12 10.23 -0.24
CA LYS A 48 5.89 10.79 0.87
C LYS A 48 5.36 12.14 1.37
N LYS A 49 4.99 13.05 0.46
CA LYS A 49 4.37 14.33 0.82
C LYS A 49 3.03 14.16 1.53
N ASN A 50 2.21 13.23 1.04
CA ASN A 50 0.89 12.97 1.61
C ASN A 50 0.99 12.29 2.99
N ALA A 51 1.93 11.36 3.14
CA ALA A 51 2.23 10.71 4.42
C ALA A 51 2.69 11.73 5.46
N ALA A 52 3.62 12.62 5.11
CA ALA A 52 4.06 13.68 6.01
C ALA A 52 2.92 14.64 6.42
N ARG A 53 2.01 14.95 5.48
CA ARG A 53 0.83 15.77 5.78
C ARG A 53 -0.14 15.05 6.73
N ALA A 54 -0.36 13.76 6.51
CA ALA A 54 -1.23 12.94 7.34
C ALA A 54 -0.68 12.80 8.77
N ASP A 55 0.63 12.57 8.90
CA ASP A 55 1.32 12.51 10.19
C ASP A 55 1.17 13.82 10.98
N LEU A 56 1.39 14.97 10.34
CA LEU A 56 1.18 16.28 10.97
C LEU A 56 -0.28 16.48 11.42
N LEU A 57 -1.24 16.07 10.59
CA LEU A 57 -2.66 16.20 10.92
C LEU A 57 -3.05 15.29 12.10
N GLU A 58 -2.48 14.09 12.17
CA GLU A 58 -2.68 13.16 13.27
C GLU A 58 -2.08 13.71 14.58
N GLN A 59 -0.88 14.30 14.53
CA GLN A 59 -0.27 14.96 15.69
C GLN A 59 -1.14 16.12 16.21
N LEU A 60 -1.69 16.94 15.31
CA LEU A 60 -2.63 18.01 15.67
C LEU A 60 -3.91 17.46 16.30
N GLY A 61 -4.48 16.39 15.73
CA GLY A 61 -5.68 15.74 16.28
C GLY A 61 -5.49 15.26 17.72
N LYS A 62 -4.34 14.66 18.04
CA LYS A 62 -4.00 14.21 19.40
C LYS A 62 -3.91 15.38 20.39
N THR A 63 -3.43 16.54 19.96
CA THR A 63 -3.36 17.73 20.83
C THR A 63 -4.72 18.34 21.15
N LEU A 64 -5.71 18.20 20.25
CA LEU A 64 -7.05 18.73 20.45
C LEU A 64 -7.90 17.79 21.33
N ASP A 65 -7.77 16.48 21.15
CA ASP A 65 -8.50 15.46 21.92
C ASP A 65 -8.15 15.50 23.43
N MET A 66 -6.89 15.81 23.79
CA MET A 66 -6.49 16.00 25.19
C MET A 66 -7.07 17.27 25.84
N GLY A 67 -7.71 18.16 25.07
CA GLY A 67 -8.30 19.42 25.54
C GLY A 67 -9.79 19.35 25.87
N GLU A 68 -10.50 18.29 25.50
CA GLU A 68 -11.97 18.17 25.63
C GLU A 68 -12.43 17.37 26.87
N MET A 69 -11.53 17.08 27.82
CA MET A 69 -11.91 16.57 29.14
C MET A 69 -11.93 17.73 30.16
N LYS A 70 -12.94 18.61 30.04
CA LYS A 70 -13.34 19.56 31.10
C LYS A 70 -14.85 19.56 31.28
#